data_AF-A0A098GI52-F1
#
_entry.id   AF-A0A098GI52-F1
#
_cell.length_a   1.000
_cell.length_b   1.000
_cell.length_c   1.000
_cell.angle_alpha   90.00
_cell.angle_beta   90.00
_cell.angle_gamma   90.00
#
_symmetry.space_group_name_H-M   'P 1'
#
loop_
_entity.id
_entity.type
_entity.pdbx_description
1 polymer ?
#
loop_
_entity_poly.entity_id
_entity_poly.type
_entity_poly.pdbx_seq_one_letter_code
_entity_poly.pdbx_strand_id
1 'polypeptide(L)'
;MTEKYASASVQVIERAIFNEKQDRAESTDPSKYDTSISLKYRIRLIILRELYCEKMPPQVTEKSLKKWQELAQAYTNLEKTLCNEAEATLREGSEETLQSEIRKLEIYIQKTGLEGSVEESEFFPEIPAKSSTRDFLKLIAEVKKRHLSVSLRESQDCINSLTEKSEELVNKIKENEENLSRLKEKEGELNDNKLSLEKSFTWLERWGLEDINKQANVFKQLVFWVYNFFSSQRIQDRSLVLSRQIRDAYSASTENVQNISNLKSEIKELKRHHQNLEKDLNEAKKRNATALKLITPKSEPTVKETDEPLPIYYPKRLT
;
A
#
# COMPACT_ATOMS: atom_id res chain seq x y z
N MET A 1 19.57 20.08 24.62
CA MET A 1 18.16 19.65 24.84
C MET A 1 17.97 18.15 24.64
N THR A 2 18.65 17.57 23.66
CA THR A 2 18.79 16.12 23.44
C THR A 2 19.30 15.37 24.68
N GLU A 3 20.27 15.91 25.42
CA GLU A 3 20.80 15.27 26.65
C GLU A 3 19.74 15.04 27.74
N LYS A 4 18.79 15.97 27.92
CA LYS A 4 17.73 15.86 28.93
C LYS A 4 16.78 14.67 28.68
N TYR A 5 16.62 14.28 27.42
CA TYR A 5 15.69 13.23 27.00
C TYR A 5 16.38 12.00 26.40
N ALA A 6 17.71 11.98 26.38
CA ALA A 6 18.51 10.89 25.81
C ALA A 6 18.19 9.54 26.46
N SER A 7 17.96 9.49 27.77
CA SER A 7 17.56 8.29 28.52
C SER A 7 16.06 8.20 28.85
N ALA A 8 15.25 9.18 28.43
CA ALA A 8 13.82 9.24 28.77
C ALA A 8 13.01 8.12 28.10
N SER A 9 11.95 7.64 28.74
CA SER A 9 11.02 6.68 28.13
C SER A 9 10.17 7.34 27.04
N VAL A 10 9.59 6.52 26.15
CA VAL A 10 8.68 6.99 25.09
C VAL A 10 7.53 7.82 25.66
N GLN A 11 6.95 7.42 26.79
CA GLN A 11 5.85 8.12 27.46
C GLN A 11 6.25 9.51 27.99
N VAL A 12 7.50 9.65 28.47
CA VAL A 12 8.03 10.95 28.90
C VAL A 12 8.21 11.88 27.70
N ILE A 13 8.64 11.35 26.56
CA ILE A 13 8.76 12.14 25.32
C ILE A 13 7.39 12.52 24.76
N GLU A 14 6.39 11.62 24.80
CA GLU A 14 5.01 11.96 24.41
C GLU A 14 4.44 13.10 25.26
N ARG A 15 4.65 13.06 26.57
CA ARG A 15 4.25 14.15 27.47
C ARG A 15 5.00 15.44 27.16
N ALA A 16 6.31 15.38 26.87
CA ALA A 16 7.07 16.55 26.47
C ALA A 16 6.52 17.17 25.16
N ILE A 17 6.20 16.34 24.16
CA ILE A 17 5.56 16.78 22.91
C ILE A 17 4.19 17.41 23.18
N PHE A 18 3.40 16.82 24.08
CA PHE A 18 2.09 17.33 24.45
C PHE A 18 2.20 18.69 25.14
N ASN A 19 3.08 18.83 26.14
CA ASN A 19 3.30 20.07 26.86
C ASN A 19 3.80 21.18 25.93
N GLU A 20 4.76 20.86 25.04
CA GLU A 20 5.26 21.82 24.05
C GLU A 20 4.08 22.33 23.17
N LYS A 21 3.21 21.42 22.70
CA LYS A 21 2.00 21.80 21.94
C LYS A 21 1.02 22.66 22.75
N GLN A 22 0.83 22.33 24.02
CA GLN A 22 -0.08 23.04 24.91
C GLN A 22 0.44 24.45 25.21
N ASP A 23 1.73 24.61 25.51
CA ASP A 23 2.39 25.90 25.73
C ASP A 23 2.20 26.84 24.52
N ARG A 24 2.16 26.28 23.30
CA ARG A 24 1.85 27.05 22.09
C ARG A 24 0.36 27.36 21.92
N ALA A 25 -0.52 26.42 22.26
CA ALA A 25 -1.97 26.59 22.11
C ALA A 25 -2.56 27.56 23.15
N GLU A 26 -1.99 27.60 24.36
CA GLU A 26 -2.40 28.52 25.44
C GLU A 26 -1.92 29.96 25.19
N SER A 27 -0.99 30.17 24.25
CA SER A 27 -0.69 31.51 23.74
C SER A 27 -1.74 31.94 22.72
N THR A 28 -2.84 32.50 23.21
CA THR A 28 -3.93 33.11 22.41
C THR A 28 -3.55 34.37 21.64
N ASP A 29 -2.29 34.79 21.70
CA ASP A 29 -1.81 36.02 21.09
C ASP A 29 -0.78 35.73 19.98
N PRO A 30 -1.15 35.85 18.69
CA PRO A 30 -0.24 35.69 17.56
C PRO A 30 0.92 36.70 17.59
N SER A 31 0.78 37.82 18.31
CA SER A 31 1.80 38.86 18.43
C SER A 31 2.88 38.56 19.48
N LYS A 32 2.67 37.55 20.35
CA LYS A 32 3.66 37.15 21.38
C LYS A 32 4.87 36.41 20.83
N TYR A 33 4.77 35.85 19.63
CA TYR A 33 5.88 35.11 19.02
C TYR A 33 6.45 35.90 17.86
N ASP A 34 7.59 36.53 18.12
CA ASP A 34 8.53 36.89 17.06
C ASP A 34 8.86 35.64 16.21
N THR A 35 9.12 35.84 14.92
CA THR A 35 9.41 34.75 13.95
C THR A 35 10.53 33.85 14.46
N SER A 36 11.55 34.45 15.10
CA SER A 36 12.66 33.76 15.75
C SER A 36 12.23 32.76 16.84
N ILE A 37 11.23 33.10 17.67
CA ILE A 37 10.74 32.25 18.75
C ILE A 37 9.88 31.11 18.18
N SER A 38 9.05 31.42 17.17
CA SER A 38 8.24 30.43 16.46
C SER A 38 9.11 29.36 15.78
N LEU A 39 10.20 29.78 15.13
CA LEU A 39 11.18 28.88 14.51
C LEU A 39 11.86 27.98 15.55
N LYS A 40 12.34 28.57 16.66
CA LYS A 40 13.00 27.83 17.75
C LYS A 40 12.08 26.76 18.34
N TYR A 41 10.81 27.11 18.55
CA TYR A 41 9.79 26.16 19.00
C TYR A 41 9.61 24.99 18.00
N ARG A 42 9.52 25.31 16.70
CA ARG A 42 9.32 24.31 15.66
C ARG A 42 10.48 23.32 15.59
N ILE A 43 11.71 23.81 15.68
CA ILE A 43 12.92 22.98 15.71
C ILE A 43 12.88 22.06 16.94
N ARG A 44 12.54 22.57 18.13
CA ARG A 44 12.42 21.75 19.35
C ARG A 44 11.39 20.64 19.22
N LEU A 45 10.22 20.96 18.68
CA LEU A 45 9.17 19.98 18.46
C LEU A 45 9.59 18.88 17.47
N ILE A 46 10.34 19.24 16.42
CA ILE A 46 10.88 18.28 15.46
C ILE A 46 11.90 17.35 16.13
N ILE A 47 12.83 17.89 16.92
CA ILE A 47 13.82 17.09 17.68
C ILE A 47 13.12 16.12 18.64
N LEU A 48 12.08 16.57 19.35
CA LEU A 48 11.32 15.70 20.26
C LEU A 48 10.58 14.58 19.50
N ARG A 49 10.03 14.88 18.32
CA ARG A 49 9.38 13.88 17.46
C ARG A 49 10.39 12.90 16.86
N GLU A 50 11.58 13.35 16.49
CA GLU A 50 12.69 12.50 16.04
C GLU A 50 13.06 11.50 17.14
N LEU A 51 13.32 11.99 18.37
CA LEU A 51 13.61 11.14 19.53
C LEU A 51 12.47 10.16 19.84
N TYR A 52 11.22 10.59 19.69
CA TYR A 52 10.06 9.72 19.83
C TYR A 52 10.11 8.59 18.77
N CYS A 53 10.42 8.93 17.52
CA CYS A 53 10.50 7.97 16.43
C CYS A 53 11.64 6.97 16.58
N GLU A 54 12.80 7.43 17.04
CA GLU A 54 13.95 6.56 17.31
C GLU A 54 13.69 5.57 18.45
N LYS A 55 12.89 5.96 19.45
CA LYS A 55 12.57 5.11 20.62
C LYS A 55 11.31 4.28 20.46
N MET A 56 10.57 4.43 19.36
CA MET A 56 9.45 3.54 19.09
C MET A 56 9.96 2.10 18.91
N PRO A 57 9.15 1.08 19.26
CA PRO A 57 9.50 -0.31 19.01
C PRO A 57 9.91 -0.52 17.53
N PRO A 58 10.87 -1.42 17.25
CA PRO A 58 11.35 -1.65 15.90
C PRO A 58 10.29 -2.28 14.97
N GLN A 59 9.16 -2.72 15.52
CA GLN A 59 8.04 -3.26 14.77
C GLN A 59 7.38 -2.16 13.94
N VAL A 60 7.34 -2.36 12.63
CA VAL A 60 6.65 -1.46 11.71
C VAL A 60 5.14 -1.66 11.89
N THR A 61 4.48 -0.65 12.45
CA THR A 61 3.04 -0.59 12.66
C THR A 61 2.48 0.59 11.89
N GLU A 62 1.18 0.59 11.60
CA GLU A 62 0.54 1.74 10.96
C GLU A 62 0.73 3.04 11.75
N LYS A 63 0.74 2.93 13.09
CA LYS A 63 1.04 4.07 13.98
C LYS A 63 2.47 4.57 13.81
N SER A 64 3.47 3.68 13.75
CA SER A 64 4.87 4.09 13.60
C SER A 64 5.14 4.69 12.22
N LEU A 65 4.60 4.10 11.15
CA LEU A 65 4.67 4.66 9.79
C LEU A 65 4.10 6.08 9.71
N LYS A 66 2.91 6.28 10.26
CA LYS A 66 2.27 7.61 10.30
C LYS A 66 3.14 8.63 11.03
N LYS A 67 3.82 8.23 12.11
CA LYS A 67 4.68 9.11 12.90
C LYS A 67 5.96 9.48 12.16
N TRP A 68 6.58 8.52 11.46
CA TRP A 68 7.70 8.79 10.57
C TRP A 68 7.30 9.73 9.41
N GLN A 69 6.13 9.52 8.81
CA GLN A 69 5.60 10.39 7.76
C GLN A 69 5.31 11.82 8.27
N GLU A 70 4.69 11.95 9.44
CA GLU A 70 4.46 13.24 10.10
C GLU A 70 5.78 13.97 10.40
N LEU A 71 6.84 13.24 10.73
CA LEU A 71 8.17 13.79 10.99
C LEU A 71 8.83 14.25 9.68
N ALA A 72 8.84 13.43 8.63
CA ALA A 72 9.37 13.80 7.31
C ALA A 72 8.69 15.07 6.78
N GLN A 73 7.36 15.15 6.88
CA GLN A 73 6.61 16.36 6.48
C GLN A 73 6.97 17.57 7.35
N ALA A 74 7.22 17.37 8.65
CA ALA A 74 7.63 18.46 9.53
C ALA A 74 9.00 19.04 9.13
N TYR A 75 9.96 18.19 8.76
CA TYR A 75 11.25 18.62 8.21
C TYR A 75 11.09 19.33 6.87
N THR A 76 10.33 18.78 5.92
CA THR A 76 10.03 19.46 4.64
C THR A 76 9.49 20.87 4.86
N ASN A 77 8.58 21.02 5.83
CA ASN A 77 8.02 22.32 6.13
C ASN A 77 9.00 23.25 6.88
N LEU A 78 9.92 22.69 7.68
CA LEU A 78 10.98 23.46 8.34
C LEU A 78 11.98 24.00 7.31
N GLU A 79 12.42 23.18 6.36
CA GLU A 79 13.32 23.61 5.27
C GLU A 79 12.72 24.79 4.50
N LYS A 80 11.45 24.68 4.09
CA LYS A 80 10.74 25.78 3.39
C LYS A 80 10.70 27.06 4.23
N THR A 81 10.37 26.95 5.51
CA THR A 81 10.32 28.12 6.39
C THR A 81 11.69 28.75 6.59
N LEU A 82 12.74 27.95 6.76
CA LEU A 82 14.11 28.43 6.89
C LEU A 82 14.57 29.18 5.63
N CYS A 83 14.33 28.63 4.45
CA CYS A 83 14.66 29.30 3.19
C CYS A 83 13.91 30.63 3.05
N ASN A 84 12.60 30.64 3.26
CA ASN A 84 11.79 31.86 3.15
C ASN A 84 12.22 32.95 4.14
N GLU A 85 12.56 32.57 5.39
CA GLU A 85 13.06 33.52 6.40
C GLU A 85 14.44 34.07 6.03
N ALA A 86 15.32 33.23 5.47
CA ALA A 86 16.63 33.68 4.99
C ALA A 86 16.50 34.66 3.82
N GLU A 87 15.63 34.36 2.85
CA GLU A 87 15.32 35.25 1.71
C GLU A 87 14.71 36.59 2.17
N ALA A 88 13.86 36.58 3.19
CA ALA A 88 13.29 37.83 3.73
C ALA A 88 14.33 38.67 4.50
N THR A 89 15.31 38.03 5.15
CA THR A 89 16.33 38.70 5.97
C THR A 89 17.48 39.24 5.13
N LEU A 90 17.79 38.58 4.01
CA LEU A 90 18.83 38.98 3.08
C LEU A 90 18.16 39.84 1.97
N ARG A 91 18.47 41.14 1.92
CA ARG A 91 17.80 42.13 1.04
C ARG A 91 17.79 41.74 -0.47
N GLU A 92 16.93 42.38 -1.27
CA GLU A 92 16.84 42.22 -2.73
C GLU A 92 18.21 42.17 -3.42
N GLY A 93 18.44 41.13 -4.25
CA GLY A 93 19.72 40.82 -4.91
C GLY A 93 20.51 39.66 -4.30
N SER A 94 20.17 39.23 -3.08
CA SER A 94 20.83 38.12 -2.37
C SER A 94 20.16 36.75 -2.54
N GLU A 95 18.94 36.70 -3.09
CA GLU A 95 18.16 35.47 -3.30
C GLU A 95 18.86 34.52 -4.27
N GLU A 96 19.35 35.02 -5.41
CA GLU A 96 20.13 34.23 -6.37
C GLU A 96 21.41 33.66 -5.74
N THR A 97 22.04 34.46 -4.87
CA THR A 97 23.27 34.05 -4.17
C THR A 97 22.94 32.95 -3.15
N LEU A 98 21.88 33.11 -2.34
CA LEU A 98 21.42 32.11 -1.38
C LEU A 98 21.06 30.78 -2.06
N GLN A 99 20.27 30.85 -3.14
CA GLN A 99 19.86 29.68 -3.91
C GLN A 99 21.08 28.97 -4.53
N SER A 100 22.08 29.73 -4.99
CA SER A 100 23.35 29.15 -5.49
C SER A 100 24.13 28.42 -4.39
N GLU A 101 24.19 28.97 -3.17
CA GLU A 101 24.87 28.36 -2.03
C GLU A 101 24.12 27.13 -1.51
N ILE A 102 22.79 27.15 -1.50
CA ILE A 102 21.96 25.97 -1.19
C ILE A 102 22.24 24.85 -2.22
N ARG A 103 22.37 25.17 -3.51
CA ARG A 103 22.73 24.17 -4.53
C ARG A 103 24.12 23.59 -4.31
N LYS A 104 25.12 24.42 -3.96
CA LYS A 104 26.46 23.93 -3.58
C LYS A 104 26.38 22.99 -2.39
N LEU A 105 25.52 23.29 -1.42
CA LEU A 105 25.31 22.45 -0.23
C LEU A 105 24.69 21.11 -0.60
N GLU A 106 23.70 21.10 -1.48
CA GLU A 106 23.10 19.86 -1.98
C GLU A 106 24.13 18.98 -2.71
N ILE A 107 25.01 19.57 -3.51
CA ILE A 107 26.12 18.86 -4.18
C ILE A 107 27.10 18.29 -3.14
N TYR A 108 27.40 19.04 -2.07
CA TYR A 108 28.29 18.57 -1.01
C TYR A 108 27.69 17.41 -0.21
N ILE A 109 26.41 17.52 0.17
CA ILE A 109 25.67 16.42 0.82
C ILE A 109 25.65 15.18 -0.08
N GLN A 110 25.47 15.36 -1.40
CA GLN A 110 25.55 14.24 -2.35
C GLN A 110 26.93 13.58 -2.40
N LYS A 111 28.01 14.35 -2.23
CA LYS A 111 29.38 13.83 -2.24
C LYS A 111 29.77 13.13 -0.94
N THR A 112 29.33 13.67 0.19
CA THR A 112 29.77 13.26 1.54
C THR A 112 28.74 12.40 2.29
N GLY A 113 27.53 12.29 1.75
CA GLY A 113 26.44 11.53 2.34
C GLY A 113 26.02 12.04 3.72
N LEU A 114 25.61 11.11 4.59
CA LEU A 114 25.26 11.37 5.98
C LEU A 114 26.50 11.43 6.91
N GLU A 115 27.70 11.24 6.39
CA GLU A 115 28.94 11.26 7.17
C GLU A 115 29.63 12.62 7.14
N GLY A 116 29.32 13.47 6.16
CA GLY A 116 29.86 14.83 6.06
C GLY A 116 29.65 15.65 7.32
N SER A 117 30.74 16.22 7.84
CA SER A 117 30.72 17.23 8.89
C SER A 117 30.57 18.61 8.25
N VAL A 118 29.59 19.40 8.72
CA VAL A 118 29.38 20.79 8.27
C VAL A 118 30.29 21.77 9.05
N GLU A 119 30.98 21.28 10.09
CA GLU A 119 31.94 22.08 10.86
C GLU A 119 33.27 22.24 10.14
N GLU A 120 33.59 21.35 9.19
CA GLU A 120 34.86 21.38 8.48
C GLU A 120 34.94 22.62 7.58
N SER A 121 36.04 23.35 7.76
CA SER A 121 36.42 24.58 7.05
C SER A 121 36.46 24.46 5.51
N GLU A 122 36.16 23.30 4.94
CA GLU A 122 36.22 23.01 3.51
C GLU A 122 35.00 23.51 2.71
N PHE A 123 33.81 23.61 3.33
CA PHE A 123 32.58 23.95 2.59
C PHE A 123 32.34 25.47 2.45
N PHE A 124 32.85 26.29 3.38
CA PHE A 124 32.68 27.76 3.37
C PHE A 124 34.01 28.55 3.36
N PRO A 125 35.00 28.23 2.50
CA PRO A 125 36.28 28.93 2.52
C PRO A 125 36.12 30.40 2.11
N GLU A 126 35.18 30.69 1.20
CA GLU A 126 34.94 32.02 0.63
C GLU A 126 33.96 32.88 1.46
N ILE A 127 33.22 32.27 2.40
CA ILE A 127 32.24 32.99 3.23
C ILE A 127 32.88 33.37 4.57
N PRO A 128 32.85 34.66 4.96
CA PRO A 128 33.41 35.11 6.24
C PRO A 128 32.90 34.28 7.41
N ALA A 129 33.80 33.91 8.32
CA ALA A 129 33.48 33.05 9.47
C ALA A 129 32.41 33.61 10.43
N LYS A 130 32.13 34.91 10.37
CA LYS A 130 31.12 35.63 11.17
C LYS A 130 29.99 36.20 10.29
N SER A 131 29.55 35.49 9.26
CA SER A 131 28.41 35.91 8.42
C SER A 131 27.12 35.17 8.80
N SER A 132 26.00 35.89 8.79
CA SER A 132 24.66 35.32 8.97
C SER A 132 24.33 34.26 7.90
N THR A 133 24.82 34.43 6.68
CA THR A 133 24.70 33.45 5.59
C THR A 133 25.40 32.14 5.92
N ARG A 134 26.59 32.18 6.53
CA ARG A 134 27.31 30.96 6.93
C ARG A 134 26.58 30.22 8.05
N ASP A 135 26.05 30.95 9.03
CA ASP A 135 25.28 30.36 10.13
C ASP A 135 23.97 29.73 9.63
N PHE A 136 23.28 30.38 8.69
CA PHE A 136 22.13 29.81 8.00
C PHE A 136 22.49 28.53 7.24
N LEU A 137 23.56 28.56 6.43
CA LEU A 137 23.97 27.40 5.64
C LEU A 137 24.39 26.21 6.52
N LYS A 138 24.99 26.46 7.69
CA LYS A 138 25.22 25.41 8.69
C LYS A 138 23.93 24.80 9.23
N LEU A 139 22.97 25.66 9.59
CA LEU A 139 21.67 25.20 10.12
C LEU A 139 20.89 24.39 9.08
N ILE A 140 20.78 24.88 7.84
CA ILE A 140 20.04 24.19 6.79
C ILE A 140 20.71 22.88 6.38
N ALA A 141 22.05 22.79 6.46
CA ALA A 141 22.78 21.55 6.22
C ALA A 141 22.43 20.47 7.26
N GLU A 142 22.44 20.81 8.55
CA GLU A 142 22.03 19.89 9.62
C GLU A 142 20.57 19.46 9.48
N VAL A 143 19.68 20.41 9.15
CA VAL A 143 18.26 20.11 8.90
C VAL A 143 18.09 19.16 7.72
N LYS A 144 18.76 19.42 6.58
CA LYS A 144 18.70 18.55 5.40
C LYS A 144 19.25 17.16 5.69
N LYS A 145 20.38 17.05 6.40
CA LYS A 145 20.98 15.77 6.79
C LYS A 145 20.03 14.93 7.65
N ARG A 146 19.39 15.56 8.63
CA ARG A 146 18.38 14.91 9.50
C ARG A 146 17.13 14.51 8.70
N HIS A 147 16.63 15.41 7.86
CA HIS A 147 15.49 15.14 6.99
C HIS A 147 15.74 13.97 6.04
N LEU A 148 16.93 13.88 5.47
CA LEU A 148 17.34 12.76 4.60
C LEU A 148 17.36 11.43 5.35
N SER A 149 17.94 11.39 6.56
CA SER A 149 17.94 10.19 7.41
C SER A 149 16.51 9.74 7.75
N VAL A 150 15.65 10.67 8.16
CA VAL A 150 14.24 10.42 8.44
C VAL A 150 13.49 9.92 7.21
N SER A 151 13.72 10.54 6.05
CA SER A 151 13.05 10.19 4.80
C SER A 151 13.46 8.81 4.29
N LEU A 152 14.75 8.45 4.43
CA LEU A 152 15.22 7.10 4.12
C LEU A 152 14.52 6.06 4.97
N ARG A 153 14.49 6.27 6.29
CA ARG A 153 13.87 5.32 7.22
C ARG A 153 12.36 5.21 7.01
N GLU A 154 11.67 6.34 6.91
CA GLU A 154 10.22 6.38 6.61
C GLU A 154 9.88 5.63 5.33
N SER A 155 10.61 5.93 4.25
CA SER A 155 10.32 5.31 2.95
C SER A 155 10.68 3.83 2.93
N GLN A 156 11.74 3.41 3.63
CA GLN A 156 12.10 1.99 3.76
C GLN A 156 11.05 1.21 4.57
N ASP A 157 10.64 1.73 5.72
CA ASP A 157 9.60 1.11 6.55
C ASP A 157 8.27 1.03 5.77
N CYS A 158 7.95 2.09 5.01
CA CYS A 158 6.77 2.13 4.14
C CYS A 158 6.85 1.07 3.03
N ILE A 159 8.00 0.93 2.36
CA ILE A 159 8.22 -0.11 1.35
C ILE A 159 8.04 -1.50 1.95
N ASN A 160 8.64 -1.77 3.11
CA ASN A 160 8.54 -3.08 3.75
C ASN A 160 7.08 -3.42 4.07
N SER A 161 6.36 -2.50 4.73
CA SER A 161 4.95 -2.72 5.08
C SER A 161 4.03 -2.85 3.87
N LEU A 162 4.24 -2.05 2.82
CA LEU A 162 3.46 -2.16 1.60
C LEU A 162 3.78 -3.45 0.84
N THR A 163 5.03 -3.90 0.84
CA THR A 163 5.42 -5.16 0.20
C THR A 163 4.73 -6.34 0.87
N GLU A 164 4.75 -6.42 2.21
CA GLU A 164 4.03 -7.46 2.98
C GLU A 164 2.53 -7.48 2.65
N LYS A 165 1.87 -6.32 2.70
CA LYS A 165 0.44 -6.19 2.36
C LYS A 165 0.16 -6.57 0.90
N SER A 166 1.08 -6.26 -0.01
CA SER A 166 0.98 -6.64 -1.42
C SER A 166 0.99 -8.15 -1.58
N GLU A 167 1.93 -8.84 -0.93
CA GLU A 167 2.05 -10.29 -0.94
C GLU A 167 0.81 -10.98 -0.35
N GLU A 168 0.29 -10.48 0.78
CA GLU A 168 -0.96 -10.96 1.37
C GLU A 168 -2.15 -10.82 0.40
N LEU A 169 -2.28 -9.67 -0.28
CA LEU A 169 -3.34 -9.46 -1.26
C LEU A 169 -3.20 -10.39 -2.48
N VAL A 170 -1.98 -10.59 -2.98
CA VAL A 170 -1.73 -11.51 -4.10
C VAL A 170 -2.12 -12.94 -3.71
N ASN A 171 -1.80 -13.37 -2.49
CA ASN A 171 -2.17 -14.70 -2.00
C ASN A 171 -3.69 -14.85 -1.89
N LYS A 172 -4.40 -13.85 -1.35
CA LYS A 172 -5.88 -13.83 -1.29
C LYS A 172 -6.52 -13.85 -2.67
N ILE A 173 -5.97 -13.12 -3.64
CA ILE A 173 -6.46 -13.13 -5.03
C ILE A 173 -6.31 -14.53 -5.62
N LYS A 174 -5.15 -15.18 -5.44
CA LYS A 174 -4.91 -16.55 -5.92
C LYS A 174 -5.88 -17.55 -5.30
N GLU A 175 -6.05 -17.51 -3.98
CA GLU A 175 -6.98 -18.39 -3.28
C GLU A 175 -8.43 -18.22 -3.79
N ASN A 176 -8.88 -16.97 -3.97
CA ASN A 176 -10.21 -16.70 -4.51
C ASN A 176 -10.34 -17.10 -5.98
N GLU A 177 -9.29 -16.98 -6.80
CA GLU A 177 -9.28 -17.47 -8.19
C GLU A 177 -9.35 -19.00 -8.29
N GLU A 178 -8.66 -19.71 -7.39
CA GLU A 178 -8.78 -21.16 -7.25
C GLU A 178 -10.20 -21.57 -6.83
N ASN A 179 -10.76 -20.91 -5.81
CA ASN A 179 -12.13 -21.14 -5.36
C ASN A 179 -13.14 -20.86 -6.48
N LEU A 180 -12.93 -19.80 -7.27
CA LEU A 180 -13.77 -19.48 -8.43
C LEU A 180 -13.70 -20.58 -9.49
N SER A 181 -12.52 -21.18 -9.71
CA SER A 181 -12.34 -22.27 -10.67
C SER A 181 -13.10 -23.52 -10.21
N ARG A 182 -12.99 -23.88 -8.92
CA ARG A 182 -13.76 -24.98 -8.33
C ARG A 182 -15.27 -24.76 -8.42
N LEU A 183 -15.75 -23.54 -8.18
CA LEU A 183 -17.18 -23.23 -8.30
C LEU A 183 -17.69 -23.35 -9.75
N LYS A 184 -16.86 -23.00 -10.75
CA LYS A 184 -17.21 -23.17 -12.17
C LYS A 184 -17.23 -24.64 -12.59
N GLU A 185 -16.31 -25.46 -12.09
CA GLU A 185 -16.36 -26.91 -12.31
C GLU A 185 -17.66 -27.50 -11.73
N LYS A 186 -17.98 -27.13 -10.48
CA LYS A 186 -19.25 -27.49 -9.84
C LYS A 186 -20.48 -26.98 -10.60
N GLU A 187 -20.40 -25.81 -11.24
CA GLU A 187 -21.48 -25.29 -12.10
C GLU A 187 -21.74 -26.23 -13.28
N GLY A 188 -20.67 -26.73 -13.91
CA GLY A 188 -20.75 -27.74 -14.97
C GLY A 188 -21.43 -29.02 -14.50
N GLU A 189 -20.99 -29.58 -13.36
CA GLU A 189 -21.58 -30.78 -12.76
C GLU A 189 -23.07 -30.59 -12.43
N LEU A 190 -23.44 -29.44 -11.86
CA LEU A 190 -24.83 -29.12 -11.54
C LEU A 190 -25.67 -28.98 -12.81
N ASN A 191 -25.11 -28.44 -13.89
CA ASN A 191 -25.81 -28.31 -15.16
C ASN A 191 -26.02 -29.68 -15.83
N ASP A 192 -25.01 -30.55 -15.80
CA ASP A 192 -25.12 -31.92 -16.30
C ASP A 192 -26.16 -32.72 -15.50
N ASN A 193 -26.17 -32.56 -14.17
CA ASN A 193 -27.17 -33.18 -13.31
C ASN A 193 -28.60 -32.67 -13.62
N LYS A 194 -28.78 -31.35 -13.81
CA LYS A 194 -30.06 -30.78 -14.22
C LYS A 194 -30.55 -31.38 -15.54
N LEU A 195 -29.68 -31.42 -16.56
CA LEU A 195 -30.01 -32.01 -17.86
C LEU A 195 -30.37 -33.50 -17.75
N SER A 196 -29.66 -34.25 -16.90
CA SER A 196 -29.94 -35.67 -16.63
C SER A 196 -31.30 -35.88 -15.95
N LEU A 197 -31.62 -35.07 -14.94
CA LEU A 197 -32.91 -35.12 -14.24
C LEU A 197 -34.06 -34.71 -15.14
N GLU A 198 -33.89 -33.69 -15.97
CA GLU A 198 -34.90 -33.26 -16.95
C GLU A 198 -35.19 -34.33 -18.01
N LYS A 199 -34.14 -35.00 -18.51
CA LYS A 199 -34.30 -36.15 -19.42
C LYS A 199 -35.05 -37.30 -18.76
N SER A 200 -34.82 -37.51 -17.46
CA SER A 200 -35.47 -38.55 -16.66
C SER A 200 -36.93 -38.20 -16.31
N PHE A 201 -37.33 -36.93 -16.46
CA PHE A 201 -38.65 -36.44 -16.13
C PHE A 201 -39.55 -36.39 -17.36
N THR A 202 -40.02 -37.58 -17.76
CA THR A 202 -40.77 -37.77 -18.99
C THR A 202 -42.22 -37.27 -18.87
N TRP A 203 -42.98 -37.39 -19.96
CA TRP A 203 -44.40 -37.03 -19.96
C TRP A 203 -45.21 -37.84 -18.94
N LEU A 204 -44.83 -39.09 -18.68
CA LEU A 204 -45.53 -39.96 -17.74
C LEU A 204 -45.34 -39.48 -16.30
N GLU A 205 -44.12 -39.07 -15.93
CA GLU A 205 -43.84 -38.47 -14.64
C GLU A 205 -44.53 -37.10 -14.48
N ARG A 206 -44.61 -36.30 -15.53
CA ARG A 206 -45.37 -35.03 -15.53
C ARG A 206 -46.85 -35.27 -15.26
N TRP A 207 -47.47 -36.23 -15.95
CA TRP A 207 -48.86 -36.56 -15.68
C TRP A 207 -49.03 -37.13 -14.26
N GLY A 208 -48.06 -37.90 -13.75
CA GLY A 208 -48.09 -38.37 -12.35
C GLY A 208 -48.16 -37.23 -11.33
N LEU A 209 -47.47 -36.10 -11.57
CA LEU A 209 -47.63 -34.89 -10.75
C LEU A 209 -49.00 -34.24 -10.90
N GLU A 210 -49.54 -34.18 -12.12
CA GLU A 210 -50.89 -33.64 -12.34
C GLU A 210 -51.93 -34.46 -11.59
N ASP A 211 -51.78 -35.79 -11.54
CA ASP A 211 -52.67 -36.68 -10.79
C ASP A 211 -52.61 -36.43 -9.28
N ILE A 212 -51.40 -36.29 -8.73
CA ILE A 212 -51.18 -35.91 -7.33
C ILE A 212 -51.90 -34.58 -7.01
N ASN A 213 -51.88 -33.64 -7.95
CA ASN A 213 -52.51 -32.33 -7.82
C ASN A 213 -53.99 -32.31 -8.24
N LYS A 214 -54.60 -33.47 -8.54
CA LYS A 214 -56.00 -33.63 -8.99
C LYS A 214 -56.32 -32.88 -10.30
N GLN A 215 -55.33 -32.73 -11.15
CA GLN A 215 -55.41 -32.08 -12.47
C GLN A 215 -55.38 -33.10 -13.63
N ALA A 216 -55.10 -34.38 -13.34
CA ALA A 216 -55.16 -35.43 -14.35
C ALA A 216 -56.60 -35.69 -14.81
N ASN A 217 -56.79 -35.82 -16.12
CA ASN A 217 -58.07 -36.23 -16.69
C ASN A 217 -58.25 -37.76 -16.62
N VAL A 218 -59.47 -38.24 -16.91
CA VAL A 218 -59.84 -39.66 -16.83
C VAL A 218 -58.94 -40.56 -17.69
N PHE A 219 -58.51 -40.07 -18.85
CA PHE A 219 -57.58 -40.82 -19.71
C PHE A 219 -56.21 -41.01 -19.05
N LYS A 220 -55.63 -39.94 -18.48
CA LYS A 220 -54.35 -40.00 -17.74
C LYS A 220 -54.46 -40.95 -16.54
N GLN A 221 -55.58 -40.90 -15.81
CA GLN A 221 -55.86 -41.80 -14.68
C GLN A 221 -55.93 -43.28 -15.10
N LEU A 222 -56.58 -43.58 -16.24
CA LEU A 222 -56.60 -44.94 -16.79
C LEU A 222 -55.18 -45.44 -17.13
N VAL A 223 -54.35 -44.59 -17.74
CA VAL A 223 -52.96 -44.91 -18.07
C VAL A 223 -52.15 -45.23 -16.80
N PHE A 224 -52.32 -44.47 -15.71
CA PHE A 224 -51.65 -44.80 -14.45
C PHE A 224 -52.14 -46.08 -13.81
N TRP A 225 -53.44 -46.37 -13.89
CA TRP A 225 -54.00 -47.60 -13.34
C TRP A 225 -53.35 -48.82 -14.01
N VAL A 226 -53.24 -48.81 -15.36
CA VAL A 226 -52.57 -49.87 -16.11
C VAL A 226 -51.07 -49.93 -15.77
N TYR A 227 -50.37 -48.79 -15.76
CA TYR A 227 -48.93 -48.75 -15.50
C TYR A 227 -48.56 -49.22 -14.09
N ASN A 228 -49.30 -48.76 -13.08
CA ASN A 228 -49.07 -49.10 -11.68
C ASN A 228 -49.45 -50.55 -11.34
N PHE A 229 -50.26 -51.22 -12.17
CA PHE A 229 -50.59 -52.64 -11.98
C PHE A 229 -49.38 -53.55 -12.21
N PHE A 230 -48.46 -53.17 -13.11
CA PHE A 230 -47.30 -53.97 -13.49
C PHE A 230 -45.97 -53.46 -12.91
N SER A 231 -45.97 -52.32 -12.22
CA SER A 231 -44.76 -51.68 -11.68
C SER A 231 -44.61 -51.91 -10.17
N SER A 232 -43.38 -52.12 -9.70
CA SER A 232 -43.05 -52.20 -8.28
C SER A 232 -43.13 -50.85 -7.56
N GLN A 233 -43.09 -49.75 -8.29
CA GLN A 233 -43.24 -48.39 -7.76
C GLN A 233 -44.32 -47.64 -8.53
N ARG A 234 -45.20 -46.95 -7.80
CA ARG A 234 -46.23 -46.10 -8.41
C ARG A 234 -45.59 -44.91 -9.11
N ILE A 235 -46.11 -44.56 -10.27
CA ILE A 235 -45.61 -43.43 -11.06
C ILE A 235 -45.68 -42.12 -10.27
N GLN A 236 -46.75 -41.92 -9.48
CA GLN A 236 -46.93 -40.72 -8.65
C GLN A 236 -45.79 -40.53 -7.64
N ASP A 237 -45.37 -41.61 -6.96
CA ASP A 237 -44.30 -41.53 -5.96
C ASP A 237 -42.96 -41.18 -6.62
N ARG A 238 -42.68 -41.78 -7.79
CA ARG A 238 -41.49 -41.47 -8.59
C ARG A 238 -41.51 -40.03 -9.10
N SER A 239 -42.65 -39.56 -9.61
CA SER A 239 -42.87 -38.17 -10.05
C SER A 239 -42.57 -37.17 -8.95
N LEU A 240 -43.03 -37.44 -7.73
CA LEU A 240 -42.85 -36.57 -6.58
C LEU A 240 -41.37 -36.50 -6.16
N VAL A 241 -40.66 -37.63 -6.16
CA VAL A 241 -39.21 -37.66 -5.88
C VAL A 241 -38.43 -36.91 -6.94
N LEU A 242 -38.66 -37.19 -8.24
CA LEU A 242 -37.97 -36.52 -9.33
C LEU A 242 -38.25 -35.02 -9.36
N SER A 243 -39.49 -34.60 -9.09
CA SER A 243 -39.84 -33.18 -9.00
C SER A 243 -39.07 -32.46 -7.89
N ARG A 244 -38.91 -33.09 -6.72
CA ARG A 244 -38.09 -32.55 -5.63
C ARG A 244 -36.61 -32.46 -6.05
N GLN A 245 -36.05 -33.52 -6.61
CA GLN A 245 -34.66 -33.54 -7.08
C GLN A 245 -34.38 -32.46 -8.12
N ILE A 246 -35.28 -32.26 -9.08
CA ILE A 246 -35.18 -31.17 -10.07
C ILE A 246 -35.15 -29.83 -9.36
N ARG A 247 -36.13 -29.55 -8.50
CA ARG A 247 -36.19 -28.28 -7.76
C ARG A 247 -34.92 -28.03 -6.93
N ASP A 248 -34.43 -29.05 -6.24
CA ASP A 248 -33.23 -28.93 -5.40
C ASP A 248 -31.98 -28.69 -6.27
N ALA A 249 -31.86 -29.35 -7.42
CA ALA A 249 -30.80 -29.10 -8.39
C ALA A 249 -30.84 -27.68 -8.98
N TYR A 250 -32.04 -27.16 -9.27
CA TYR A 250 -32.24 -25.78 -9.70
C TYR A 250 -31.86 -24.77 -8.60
N SER A 251 -32.23 -25.05 -7.34
CA SER A 251 -31.86 -24.23 -6.19
C SER A 251 -30.34 -24.19 -6.00
N ALA A 252 -29.68 -25.35 -5.99
CA ALA A 252 -28.23 -25.46 -5.86
C ALA A 252 -27.49 -24.77 -7.01
N SER A 253 -27.99 -24.89 -8.25
CA SER A 253 -27.46 -24.19 -9.41
C SER A 253 -27.57 -22.67 -9.27
N THR A 254 -28.72 -22.18 -8.82
CA THR A 254 -28.95 -20.73 -8.59
C THR A 254 -28.02 -20.18 -7.51
N GLU A 255 -27.88 -20.91 -6.40
CA GLU A 255 -26.95 -20.55 -5.32
C GLU A 255 -25.50 -20.54 -5.81
N ASN A 256 -25.08 -21.55 -6.59
CA ASN A 256 -23.73 -21.61 -7.13
C ASN A 256 -23.43 -20.46 -8.10
N VAL A 257 -24.37 -20.10 -8.98
CA VAL A 257 -24.27 -18.94 -9.87
C VAL A 257 -24.13 -17.65 -9.07
N GLN A 258 -24.90 -17.50 -7.98
CA GLN A 258 -24.79 -16.34 -7.10
C GLN A 258 -23.41 -16.29 -6.42
N ASN A 259 -22.92 -17.42 -5.91
CA ASN A 259 -21.60 -17.51 -5.28
C ASN A 259 -20.48 -17.18 -6.28
N ILE A 260 -20.56 -17.66 -7.52
CA ILE A 260 -19.63 -17.29 -8.61
C ILE A 260 -19.67 -15.78 -8.86
N SER A 261 -20.86 -15.18 -8.91
CA SER A 261 -21.02 -13.74 -9.13
C SER A 261 -20.38 -12.93 -8.00
N ASN A 262 -20.68 -13.28 -6.75
CA ASN A 262 -20.15 -12.64 -5.55
C ASN A 262 -18.61 -12.72 -5.50
N LEU A 263 -18.05 -13.91 -5.76
CA LEU A 263 -16.61 -14.12 -5.73
C LEU A 263 -15.90 -13.39 -6.87
N LYS A 264 -16.52 -13.28 -8.05
CA LYS A 264 -16.01 -12.44 -9.16
C LYS A 264 -15.95 -10.96 -8.78
N SER A 265 -16.97 -10.43 -8.08
CA SER A 265 -16.92 -9.05 -7.58
C SER A 265 -15.82 -8.86 -6.54
N GLU A 266 -15.67 -9.80 -5.60
CA GLU A 266 -14.63 -9.73 -4.57
C GLU A 266 -13.22 -9.75 -5.18
N ILE A 267 -12.94 -10.65 -6.12
CA ILE A 267 -11.65 -10.69 -6.85
C ILE A 267 -11.40 -9.36 -7.57
N LYS A 268 -12.43 -8.77 -8.19
CA LYS A 268 -12.32 -7.49 -8.88
C LYS A 268 -11.97 -6.35 -7.91
N GLU A 269 -12.56 -6.35 -6.72
CA GLU A 269 -12.24 -5.38 -5.66
C GLU A 269 -10.82 -5.58 -5.14
N LEU A 270 -10.43 -6.82 -4.83
CA LEU A 270 -9.07 -7.15 -4.40
C LEU A 270 -8.02 -6.72 -5.44
N LYS A 271 -8.27 -6.95 -6.73
CA LYS A 271 -7.38 -6.49 -7.82
C LYS A 271 -7.26 -4.98 -7.87
N ARG A 272 -8.36 -4.24 -7.65
CA ARG A 272 -8.32 -2.77 -7.57
C ARG A 272 -7.52 -2.30 -6.36
N HIS A 273 -7.71 -2.93 -5.20
CA HIS A 273 -6.93 -2.63 -3.99
C HIS A 273 -5.44 -2.89 -4.22
N HIS A 274 -5.08 -4.01 -4.84
CA HIS A 274 -3.71 -4.34 -5.19
C HIS A 274 -3.08 -3.30 -6.14
N GLN A 275 -3.80 -2.86 -7.18
CA GLN A 275 -3.33 -1.81 -8.08
C GLN A 275 -3.08 -0.46 -7.40
N ASN A 276 -3.94 -0.08 -6.44
CA ASN A 276 -3.71 1.14 -5.67
C ASN A 276 -2.49 1.00 -4.76
N LEU A 277 -2.36 -0.15 -4.11
CA LEU A 277 -1.23 -0.44 -3.23
C LEU A 277 0.10 -0.49 -4.00
N GLU A 278 0.12 -0.99 -5.24
CA GLU A 278 1.30 -0.94 -6.11
C GLU A 278 1.70 0.51 -6.47
N LYS A 279 0.74 1.41 -6.67
CA LYS A 279 1.04 2.83 -6.89
C LYS A 279 1.72 3.43 -5.67
N ASP A 280 1.18 3.18 -4.48
CA ASP A 280 1.74 3.67 -3.22
C ASP A 280 3.15 3.09 -2.99
N LEU A 281 3.35 1.82 -3.30
CA LEU A 281 4.65 1.14 -3.21
C LEU A 281 5.67 1.77 -4.18
N ASN A 282 5.27 2.04 -5.42
CA ASN A 282 6.12 2.69 -6.41
C ASN A 282 6.48 4.12 -5.99
N GLU A 283 5.54 4.85 -5.40
CA GLU A 283 5.80 6.18 -4.85
C GLU A 283 6.77 6.12 -3.66
N ALA A 284 6.59 5.18 -2.74
CA ALA A 284 7.52 4.96 -1.63
C ALA A 284 8.93 4.58 -2.13
N LYS A 285 9.03 3.69 -3.12
CA LYS A 285 10.30 3.35 -3.79
C LYS A 285 10.95 4.56 -4.45
N LYS A 286 10.17 5.43 -5.10
CA LYS A 286 10.68 6.66 -5.73
C LYS A 286 11.19 7.66 -4.67
N ARG A 287 10.49 7.80 -3.55
CA ARG A 287 10.93 8.64 -2.42
C ARG A 287 12.24 8.11 -1.84
N ASN A 288 12.32 6.80 -1.59
CA ASN A 288 13.53 6.14 -1.09
C ASN A 288 14.70 6.31 -2.07
N ALA A 289 14.50 6.05 -3.37
CA ALA A 289 15.52 6.21 -4.39
C ALA A 289 16.01 7.67 -4.51
N THR A 290 15.12 8.65 -4.36
CA THR A 290 15.50 10.07 -4.35
C THR A 290 16.36 10.40 -3.13
N ALA A 291 15.97 9.94 -1.94
CA ALA A 291 16.75 10.13 -0.73
C ALA A 291 18.11 9.43 -0.80
N LEU A 292 18.17 8.20 -1.34
CA LEU A 292 19.42 7.48 -1.58
C LEU A 292 20.33 8.24 -2.55
N LYS A 293 19.82 8.67 -3.71
CA LYS A 293 20.60 9.44 -4.70
C LYS A 293 21.25 10.71 -4.15
N LEU A 294 20.66 11.29 -3.10
CA LEU A 294 21.18 12.49 -2.43
C LEU A 294 22.28 12.16 -1.40
N ILE A 295 22.52 10.90 -1.09
CA ILE A 295 23.45 10.44 -0.05
C ILE A 295 24.55 9.53 -0.64
N THR A 296 24.27 8.83 -1.74
CA THR A 296 25.29 8.04 -2.45
C THR A 296 26.08 8.95 -3.39
N PRO A 297 27.42 8.97 -3.29
CA PRO A 297 28.25 9.67 -4.27
C PRO A 297 28.01 9.09 -5.66
N LYS A 298 28.01 9.96 -6.69
CA LYS A 298 28.05 9.53 -8.10
C LYS A 298 29.41 8.88 -8.38
N SER A 299 29.58 7.62 -7.98
CA SER A 299 30.64 6.77 -8.49
C SER A 299 30.01 5.52 -9.07
N GLU A 300 29.52 5.64 -10.30
CA GLU A 300 29.64 4.55 -11.26
C GLU A 300 29.82 5.17 -12.67
N PRO A 301 30.85 4.76 -13.42
CA PRO A 301 31.01 5.16 -14.80
C PRO A 301 29.83 4.62 -15.59
N THR A 302 29.37 5.41 -16.55
CA THR A 302 28.56 4.95 -17.66
C THR A 302 29.21 3.67 -18.20
N VAL A 303 28.65 2.49 -17.91
CA VAL A 303 28.94 1.29 -18.67
C VAL A 303 28.48 1.64 -20.07
N LYS A 304 29.46 1.96 -20.93
CA LYS A 304 29.23 1.98 -22.37
C LYS A 304 28.60 0.63 -22.69
N GLU A 305 27.41 0.66 -23.29
CA GLU A 305 26.94 -0.46 -24.09
C GLU A 305 28.07 -0.79 -25.07
N THR A 306 28.85 -1.82 -24.77
CA THR A 306 29.67 -2.49 -25.77
C THR A 306 28.71 -3.21 -26.68
N ASP A 307 28.37 -2.54 -27.79
CA ASP A 307 28.02 -3.19 -29.05
C ASP A 307 29.19 -4.08 -29.49
N GLU A 308 29.35 -5.24 -28.85
CA GLU A 308 30.10 -6.35 -29.41
C GLU A 308 29.12 -7.49 -29.71
N PRO A 309 28.93 -7.86 -30.99
CA PRO A 309 28.06 -8.96 -31.34
C PRO A 309 28.65 -10.27 -30.80
N LEU A 310 27.84 -11.02 -30.05
CA LEU A 310 28.17 -12.35 -29.58
C LEU A 310 28.66 -13.23 -30.76
N PRO A 311 29.78 -13.95 -30.62
CA PRO A 311 30.25 -14.86 -31.65
C PRO A 311 29.28 -16.03 -31.79
N ILE A 312 28.77 -16.23 -33.01
CA ILE A 312 27.94 -17.37 -33.40
C ILE A 312 28.79 -18.64 -33.30
N TYR A 313 28.48 -19.48 -32.33
CA TYR A 313 29.10 -20.79 -32.16
C TYR A 313 28.41 -21.79 -33.10
N TYR A 314 29.08 -22.19 -34.18
CA TYR A 314 28.63 -23.32 -35.00
C TYR A 314 29.17 -24.63 -34.40
N PRO A 315 28.31 -25.61 -34.06
CA PRO A 315 28.79 -26.92 -33.63
C PRO A 315 29.44 -27.65 -34.81
N LYS A 316 30.68 -28.10 -34.60
CA LYS A 316 31.40 -29.01 -35.51
C LYS A 316 30.54 -30.25 -35.76
N ARG A 317 30.23 -30.53 -37.02
CA ARG A 317 29.76 -31.85 -37.45
C ARG A 317 30.87 -32.86 -37.16
N LEU A 318 30.57 -33.83 -36.30
CA LEU A 318 31.34 -35.07 -36.25
C LEU A 318 30.93 -35.92 -37.47
N THR A 319 31.97 -36.38 -38.16
CA THR A 319 31.97 -37.29 -39.31
C THR A 319 31.24 -38.59 -39.03
#